data_AF-A0A6A0A571-F1
#
_entry.id   AF-A0A6A0A571-F1
#
_cell.length_a   1.000
_cell.length_b   1.000
_cell.length_c   1.000
_cell.angle_alpha   90.00
_cell.angle_beta   90.00
_cell.angle_gamma   90.00
#
_symmetry.space_group_name_H-M   'P 1'
#
loop_
_entity.id
_entity.type
_entity.pdbx_description
1 polymer ?
#
loop_
_entity_poly.entity_id
_entity_poly.type
_entity_poly.pdbx_seq_one_letter_code
_entity_poly.pdbx_strand_id
1 'polypeptide(L)'
;MNPALVLGPPVSSRADGESVTLMRRMLQGEMSLAMPKAALGVVDVRDLAAAHCLAAFTPAAKGRYILCAATKYIHELQASRYAYISSSAETYMTFW
;
A
#
# COMPACT_ATOMS: atom_id res chain seq x y z
N MET A 1 -10.69 -15.31 -0.23
CA MET A 1 -9.76 -14.31 -0.78
C MET A 1 -8.48 -14.35 0.03
N ASN A 2 -7.33 -14.36 -0.63
CA ASN A 2 -6.01 -14.30 0.02
C ASN A 2 -5.27 -13.08 -0.55
N PRO A 3 -5.52 -11.87 -0.02
CA PRO A 3 -4.81 -10.69 -0.47
C PRO A 3 -3.36 -10.68 0.03
N ALA A 4 -2.50 -10.00 -0.73
CA ALA A 4 -1.19 -9.56 -0.26
C ALA A 4 -1.33 -8.31 0.66
N LEU A 5 -0.29 -7.49 0.80
CA LEU A 5 -0.38 -6.26 1.58
C LEU A 5 -1.43 -5.31 0.97
N VAL A 6 -2.52 -5.08 1.70
CA VAL A 6 -3.62 -4.21 1.24
C VAL A 6 -3.26 -2.75 1.52
N LEU A 7 -3.17 -1.95 0.47
CA LEU A 7 -2.89 -0.51 0.53
C LEU A 7 -4.01 0.26 -0.18
N GLY A 8 -4.18 1.54 0.17
CA GLY A 8 -5.16 2.41 -0.48
C GLY A 8 -5.84 3.36 0.50
N PRO A 9 -6.75 4.21 0.00
CA PRO A 9 -7.45 5.18 0.82
C PRO A 9 -8.36 4.47 1.82
N PRO A 10 -8.28 4.79 3.13
CA PRO A 10 -9.18 4.23 4.12
C PRO A 10 -10.59 4.81 3.94
N VAL A 11 -11.61 3.96 4.11
CA VAL A 11 -13.02 4.38 4.03
C VAL A 11 -13.48 5.09 5.30
N SER A 12 -12.83 4.83 6.43
CA SER A 12 -13.15 5.43 7.73
C SER A 12 -11.97 6.22 8.28
N SER A 13 -12.20 7.05 9.29
CA SER A 13 -11.14 7.75 10.02
C SER A 13 -10.29 6.84 10.90
N ARG A 14 -10.61 5.54 10.99
CA ARG A 14 -9.81 4.57 11.71
C ARG A 14 -8.46 4.40 11.04
N ALA A 15 -7.43 4.37 11.86
CA ALA A 15 -6.05 4.24 11.41
C ALA A 15 -5.25 3.22 12.23
N ASP A 16 -5.97 2.30 12.88
CA ASP A 16 -5.49 1.20 13.72
C ASP A 16 -5.36 -0.12 12.93
N GLY A 17 -5.48 -0.08 11.60
CA GLY A 17 -5.20 -1.23 10.74
C GLY A 17 -3.70 -1.46 10.53
N GLU A 18 -3.26 -2.71 10.58
CA GLU A 18 -1.84 -3.06 10.50
C GLU A 18 -1.16 -2.59 9.21
N SER A 19 -1.80 -2.71 8.04
CA SER A 19 -1.24 -2.19 6.79
C SER A 19 -1.03 -0.67 6.84
N VAL A 20 -1.93 0.06 7.51
CA VAL A 20 -1.84 1.52 7.69
C VAL A 20 -0.70 1.86 8.66
N THR A 21 -0.62 1.14 9.78
CA THR A 21 0.47 1.27 10.76
C THR A 21 1.83 1.00 10.10
N LEU A 22 1.95 -0.10 9.35
CA LEU A 22 3.17 -0.47 8.65
C LEU A 22 3.57 0.60 7.62
N MET A 23 2.62 1.07 6.79
CA MET A 23 2.89 2.13 5.83
C MET A 23 3.30 3.43 6.54
N ARG A 24 2.65 3.78 7.66
CA ARG A 24 3.00 4.97 8.44
C ARG A 24 4.43 4.89 8.97
N ARG A 25 4.84 3.74 9.54
CA ARG A 25 6.21 3.51 10.02
C ARG A 25 7.25 3.59 8.90
N MET A 26 6.92 3.06 7.73
CA MET A 26 7.76 3.19 6.54
C MET A 26 7.96 4.65 6.14
N LEU A 27 6.87 5.42 6.07
CA LEU A 27 6.88 6.84 5.69
C LEU A 27 7.58 7.72 6.75
N GLN A 28 7.36 7.45 8.04
CA GLN A 28 8.02 8.15 9.14
C GLN A 28 9.52 7.79 9.25
N GLY A 29 9.99 6.80 8.49
CA GLY A 29 11.40 6.42 8.44
C GLY A 29 11.85 5.53 9.61
N GLU A 30 10.91 5.05 10.44
CA GLU A 30 11.19 4.16 11.58
C GLU A 30 11.87 2.85 11.13
N MET A 31 11.65 2.45 9.88
CA MET A 31 12.20 1.20 9.31
C MET A 31 13.50 1.40 8.54
N SER A 32 14.08 2.59 8.50
CA SER A 32 15.22 2.92 7.63
C SER A 32 16.53 2.20 7.99
N LEU A 33 16.81 2.02 9.29
CA LEU A 33 18.09 1.48 9.77
C LEU A 33 18.18 -0.07 9.69
N ALA A 34 17.04 -0.75 9.74
CA ALA A 34 16.94 -2.22 9.84
C ALA A 34 16.05 -2.82 8.73
N MET A 35 15.93 -2.12 7.60
CA MET A 35 15.07 -2.55 6.50
C MET A 35 15.59 -3.88 5.90
N PRO A 36 14.80 -4.96 5.90
CA PRO A 36 15.18 -6.15 5.16
C PRO A 36 15.14 -5.86 3.65
N LYS A 37 16.11 -6.42 2.90
CA LYS A 37 16.04 -6.46 1.43
C LYS A 37 14.99 -7.48 0.99
N ALA A 38 13.73 -7.17 1.28
CA ALA A 38 12.58 -8.00 0.99
C ALA A 38 11.64 -7.27 0.03
N ALA A 39 10.87 -8.08 -0.70
CA ALA A 39 9.77 -7.61 -1.51
C ALA A 39 8.45 -8.11 -0.94
N LEU A 40 7.41 -7.29 -1.05
CA LEU A 40 6.06 -7.60 -0.63
C LEU A 40 5.14 -7.53 -1.85
N GLY A 41 4.22 -8.48 -1.95
CA GLY A 41 3.06 -8.31 -2.82
C GLY A 41 2.17 -7.20 -2.25
N VAL A 42 1.61 -6.38 -3.14
CA VAL A 42 0.67 -5.31 -2.79
C VAL A 42 -0.61 -5.44 -3.59
N VAL A 43 -1.74 -5.03 -3.00
CA VAL A 43 -3.05 -4.95 -3.67
C VAL A 43 -3.78 -3.68 -3.22
N ASP A 44 -4.46 -3.01 -4.15
CA ASP A 44 -5.30 -1.86 -3.83
C ASP A 44 -6.59 -2.32 -3.13
N VAL A 45 -7.01 -1.63 -2.07
CA VAL A 45 -8.22 -1.95 -1.30
C VAL A 45 -9.49 -1.92 -2.18
N ARG A 46 -9.53 -1.08 -3.22
CA ARG A 46 -10.67 -0.98 -4.15
C ARG A 46 -10.75 -2.20 -5.05
N ASP A 47 -9.62 -2.68 -5.56
CA ASP A 47 -9.56 -3.90 -6.37
C ASP A 47 -9.92 -5.13 -5.53
N LEU A 48 -9.46 -5.17 -4.28
CA LEU A 48 -9.83 -6.21 -3.34
C LEU A 48 -11.34 -6.23 -3.08
N ALA A 49 -11.96 -5.06 -2.85
CA ALA A 49 -13.40 -4.95 -2.66
C ALA A 49 -14.18 -5.41 -3.91
N ALA A 50 -13.77 -4.97 -5.10
CA ALA A 50 -14.37 -5.40 -6.36
C ALA A 50 -14.25 -6.91 -6.57
N ALA A 51 -13.09 -7.50 -6.26
CA ALA A 51 -12.89 -8.94 -6.36
C ALA A 51 -13.76 -9.72 -5.35
N HIS A 52 -13.94 -9.20 -4.13
CA HIS A 52 -14.87 -9.76 -3.16
C HIS A 52 -16.31 -9.78 -3.71
N CYS A 53 -16.78 -8.66 -4.27
CA CYS A 53 -18.10 -8.59 -4.91
C CYS A 53 -18.21 -9.60 -6.07
N LEU A 54 -17.22 -9.64 -6.96
CA LEU A 54 -17.22 -10.55 -8.11
C LEU A 54 -17.35 -12.01 -7.67
N ALA A 55 -16.56 -12.43 -6.69
CA ALA A 55 -16.63 -13.81 -6.20
C ALA A 55 -17.92 -14.11 -5.45
N ALA A 56 -18.50 -13.14 -4.73
CA ALA A 56 -19.76 -13.33 -4.04
C ALA A 56 -20.94 -13.52 -5.01
N PHE A 57 -20.90 -12.85 -6.16
CA PHE A 57 -22.01 -12.83 -7.12
C PHE A 57 -21.78 -13.68 -8.38
N THR A 58 -20.67 -14.41 -8.48
CA THR A 58 -20.41 -15.33 -9.60
C THR A 58 -20.67 -16.76 -9.16
N PRO A 59 -21.75 -17.44 -9.61
CA PRO A 59 -22.10 -18.79 -9.13
C PRO A 59 -21.01 -19.85 -9.38
N ALA A 60 -20.20 -19.66 -10.41
CA ALA A 60 -19.09 -20.55 -10.74
C ALA A 60 -17.82 -20.30 -9.90
N ALA A 61 -17.76 -19.19 -9.14
CA ALA A 61 -16.59 -18.85 -8.34
C ALA A 61 -16.45 -19.83 -7.17
N LYS A 62 -15.30 -20.52 -7.11
CA LYS A 62 -15.00 -21.49 -6.05
C LYS A 62 -13.51 -21.53 -5.72
N GLY A 63 -13.18 -21.99 -4.53
CA GLY A 63 -11.79 -22.14 -4.08
C GLY A 63 -11.17 -20.86 -3.56
N ARG A 64 -9.86 -20.68 -3.80
CA ARG A 64 -9.05 -19.59 -3.24
C ARG A 64 -8.50 -18.71 -4.36
N TYR A 65 -8.64 -17.40 -4.21
CA TYR A 65 -8.07 -16.40 -5.12
C TYR A 65 -6.95 -15.64 -4.41
N ILE A 66 -5.79 -15.57 -5.06
CA ILE A 66 -4.66 -14.75 -4.63
C ILE A 66 -4.82 -13.37 -5.27
N LEU A 67 -4.72 -12.31 -4.47
CA LEU A 67 -4.81 -10.94 -4.97
C LEU A 67 -3.50 -10.21 -4.69
N CYS A 68 -2.75 -9.99 -5.77
CA CYS A 68 -1.48 -9.28 -5.79
C CYS A 68 -1.40 -8.53 -7.11
N ALA A 69 -1.45 -7.20 -7.05
CA ALA A 69 -1.36 -6.34 -8.22
C ALA A 69 0.09 -6.11 -8.66
N ALA A 70 1.01 -6.02 -7.69
CA ALA A 70 2.43 -5.86 -7.95
C ALA A 70 3.28 -6.40 -6.79
N THR A 71 4.50 -6.80 -7.10
CA THR A 71 5.54 -7.03 -6.09
C THR A 71 6.40 -5.78 -6.01
N LYS A 72 6.59 -5.24 -4.81
CA LYS A 72 7.39 -4.04 -4.55
C LYS A 72 8.45 -4.33 -3.51
N TYR A 73 9.67 -3.85 -3.75
CA TYR A 73 10.68 -3.86 -2.71
C TYR A 73 10.32 -2.81 -1.66
N ILE A 74 10.61 -3.11 -0.39
CA ILE A 74 10.21 -2.21 0.70
C ILE A 74 10.89 -0.83 0.57
N HIS A 75 12.11 -0.77 0.02
CA HIS A 75 12.80 0.49 -0.25
C HIS A 75 12.09 1.34 -1.32
N GLU A 76 11.41 0.73 -2.29
CA GLU A 76 10.63 1.46 -3.30
C GLU A 76 9.38 2.10 -2.69
N LEU A 77 8.75 1.41 -1.74
CA LEU A 77 7.59 1.94 -1.01
C LEU A 77 7.97 3.18 -0.19
N GLN A 78 9.15 3.17 0.42
CA GLN A 78 9.70 4.36 1.12
C GLN A 78 10.13 5.48 0.16
N ALA A 79 10.72 5.15 -0.98
CA ALA A 79 11.22 6.14 -1.94
C ALA A 79 10.11 7.04 -2.50
N SER A 80 8.85 6.58 -2.52
CA SER A 80 7.70 7.42 -2.88
C SER A 80 7.61 8.70 -2.01
N ARG A 81 8.06 8.65 -0.76
CA ARG A 81 8.20 9.83 0.11
C ARG A 81 9.27 10.80 -0.40
N TYR A 82 10.41 10.30 -0.84
CA TYR A 82 11.50 11.16 -1.33
C TYR A 82 11.06 11.95 -2.56
N ALA A 83 10.36 11.32 -3.50
CA ALA A 83 9.81 12.02 -4.67
C ALA A 83 8.77 13.09 -4.28
N TYR A 84 7.92 12.80 -3.28
CA TYR A 84 6.95 13.78 -2.79
C TYR A 84 7.63 14.96 -2.06
N ILE A 85 8.59 14.68 -1.17
CA ILE A 85 9.31 15.71 -0.42
C ILE A 85 10.17 16.57 -1.34
N SER A 86 10.89 15.99 -2.31
CA SER A 86 11.68 16.75 -3.28
C SER A 86 10.80 17.69 -4.12
N SER A 87 9.61 17.23 -4.55
CA SER A 87 8.65 18.07 -5.28
C SER A 87 8.02 19.17 -4.41
N SER A 88 7.80 18.90 -3.12
CA SER A 88 7.28 19.90 -2.18
C SER A 88 8.35 20.92 -1.78
N ALA A 89 9.62 20.52 -1.69
CA ALA A 89 10.73 21.40 -1.38
C ALA A 89 11.04 22.38 -2.53
N GLU A 90 10.85 21.96 -3.78
CA GLU A 90 10.91 22.87 -4.94
C GLU A 90 9.78 23.92 -4.90
N THR A 91 8.58 23.54 -4.44
CA THR A 91 7.42 24.46 -4.34
C THR A 91 7.65 25.59 -3.33
N TYR A 92 8.42 25.35 -2.25
CA TYR A 92 8.74 26.37 -1.24
C TYR A 92 9.94 27.27 -1.59
N MET A 93 10.69 26.98 -2.65
CA MET A 93 11.86 27.79 -3.08
C MET A 93 11.55 28.73 -4.26
N THR A 94 10.34 28.69 -4.83
CA THR A 94 9.90 29.53 -5.96
C THR A 94 9.07 30.77 -5.59
N PHE A 95 8.96 31.12 -4.31
CA PHE A 95 8.33 32.37 -3.89
C PHE A 95 9.37 33.29 -3.23
N TRP A 96 9.96 34.17 -4.05
CA TRP A 96 10.49 35.46 -3.62
C TRP A 96 9.42 36.53 -3.84
#